data_AF-A0A2E4ID47-F1
#
_entry.id   AF-A0A2E4ID47-F1
#
_cell.length_a   1.000
_cell.length_b   1.000
_cell.length_c   1.000
_cell.angle_alpha   90.00
_cell.angle_beta   90.00
_cell.angle_gamma   90.00
#
_symmetry.space_group_name_H-M   'P 1'
#
loop_
_entity.id
_entity.type
_entity.pdbx_description
1 polymer ?
#
loop_
_entity_poly.entity_id
_entity_poly.type
_entity_poly.pdbx_seq_one_letter_code
_entity_poly.pdbx_strand_id
1 'polypeptide(L)'
;MLQILINNSMPVSSENFEFTVSGTDVVQLTHDNDSSTLSRTSNKLKGDGYYGRADGFHTVQYNISGNADNTFTGVIEIQATLAVEPAEADWFIITSTQQTYTGSYGSYMFNFTGNYVWLRAKVYDWTDGTVGSIALNH
;
A
#
# COMPACT_ATOMS: atom_id res chain seq x y z
N MET A 1 30.09 19.10 -30.78
CA MET A 1 29.41 19.54 -29.55
C MET A 1 28.99 18.27 -28.82
N LEU A 2 29.60 17.99 -27.68
CA LEU A 2 29.40 16.75 -26.92
C LEU A 2 28.00 16.81 -26.30
N GLN A 3 27.07 15.98 -26.78
CA GLN A 3 25.75 15.87 -26.20
C GLN A 3 25.90 15.12 -24.88
N ILE A 4 25.84 15.86 -23.77
CA ILE A 4 25.68 15.28 -22.45
C ILE A 4 24.34 14.54 -22.47
N LEU A 5 24.38 13.21 -22.50
CA LEU A 5 23.23 12.42 -22.09
C LEU A 5 23.03 12.74 -20.61
N ILE A 6 22.04 13.58 -20.31
CA ILE A 6 21.47 13.64 -18.98
C ILE A 6 20.83 12.27 -18.81
N ASN A 7 21.51 11.41 -18.08
CA ASN A 7 20.93 10.19 -17.56
C ASN A 7 19.71 10.66 -16.76
N ASN A 8 18.50 10.40 -17.26
CA ASN A 8 17.30 10.52 -16.45
C ASN A 8 17.42 9.46 -15.35
N SER A 9 18.19 9.75 -14.30
CA SER A 9 18.02 9.11 -13.01
C SER A 9 16.57 9.37 -12.63
N MET A 10 15.75 8.32 -12.70
CA MET A 10 14.31 8.36 -12.54
C MET A 10 13.93 9.08 -11.23
N PRO A 11 12.88 9.92 -11.22
CA PRO A 11 12.29 10.34 -9.96
C PRO A 11 11.76 9.11 -9.23
N VAL A 12 12.05 9.02 -7.94
CA VAL A 12 11.32 8.17 -6.97
C VAL A 12 9.83 8.52 -7.10
N SER A 13 9.05 7.67 -7.75
CA SER A 13 7.61 7.85 -7.89
C SER A 13 6.92 7.33 -6.62
N SER A 14 6.54 8.27 -5.76
CA SER A 14 5.62 7.96 -4.65
C SER A 14 4.20 7.98 -5.19
N GLU A 15 3.49 6.86 -5.04
CA GLU A 15 2.09 6.70 -5.45
C GLU A 15 1.25 6.22 -4.26
N ASN A 16 -0.01 6.63 -4.17
CA ASN A 16 -0.92 6.15 -3.13
C ASN A 16 -1.69 4.93 -3.64
N PHE A 17 -1.90 3.94 -2.77
CA PHE A 17 -2.90 2.92 -3.01
C PHE A 17 -4.30 3.53 -2.89
N GLU A 18 -5.07 3.40 -3.96
CA GLU A 18 -6.45 3.86 -4.03
C GLU A 18 -7.41 2.69 -3.82
N PHE A 19 -8.50 2.93 -3.12
CA PHE A 19 -9.54 1.96 -2.84
C PHE A 19 -10.83 2.40 -3.52
N THR A 20 -11.47 1.53 -4.28
CA THR A 20 -12.78 1.82 -4.84
C THR A 20 -13.86 1.63 -3.77
N VAL A 21 -14.45 2.73 -3.30
CA VAL A 21 -15.57 2.74 -2.36
C VAL A 21 -16.78 3.33 -3.06
N SER A 22 -17.86 2.56 -3.16
CA SER A 22 -19.10 2.97 -3.85
C SER A 22 -18.86 3.48 -5.28
N GLY A 23 -17.92 2.88 -6.00
CA GLY A 23 -17.56 3.23 -7.38
C GLY A 23 -16.65 4.44 -7.54
N THR A 24 -16.14 5.01 -6.44
CA THR A 24 -15.17 6.12 -6.46
C THR A 24 -13.86 5.68 -5.85
N ASP A 25 -12.75 6.00 -6.50
CA ASP A 25 -11.41 5.75 -5.96
C ASP A 25 -11.06 6.79 -4.89
N VAL A 26 -10.68 6.30 -3.72
CA VAL A 26 -10.32 7.11 -2.55
C VAL A 26 -9.00 6.63 -1.97
N VAL A 27 -8.19 7.56 -1.46
CA VAL A 27 -6.93 7.25 -0.76
C VAL A 27 -7.15 7.05 0.74
N GLN A 28 -8.08 7.80 1.32
CA GLN A 28 -8.42 7.72 2.74
C GLN A 28 -9.60 6.77 2.94
N LEU A 29 -9.49 5.90 3.93
CA LEU A 29 -10.57 5.03 4.40
C LEU A 29 -10.92 5.39 5.84
N THR A 30 -12.19 5.64 6.13
CA THR A 30 -12.71 5.90 7.49
C THR A 30 -13.77 4.88 7.83
N HIS A 31 -13.70 4.32 9.04
CA HIS A 31 -14.68 3.37 9.54
C HIS A 31 -15.89 4.14 10.10
N ASP A 32 -17.10 3.60 9.95
CA ASP A 32 -18.31 4.24 10.44
C ASP A 32 -18.54 4.03 11.95
N ASN A 33 -17.65 3.26 12.60
CA ASN A 33 -17.69 2.90 14.03
C ASN A 33 -19.02 2.26 14.45
N ASP A 34 -19.62 1.52 13.53
CA ASP A 34 -20.88 0.80 13.70
C ASP A 34 -20.71 -0.60 14.33
N SER A 35 -19.51 -0.89 14.87
CA SER A 35 -19.10 -2.19 15.41
C SER A 35 -19.05 -3.34 14.39
N SER A 36 -19.18 -3.05 13.09
CA SER A 36 -18.92 -4.03 12.05
C SER A 36 -17.42 -4.23 11.85
N THR A 37 -17.05 -5.34 11.20
CA THR A 37 -15.69 -5.60 10.75
C THR A 37 -15.65 -5.45 9.24
N LEU A 38 -14.77 -4.58 8.74
CA LEU A 38 -14.62 -4.32 7.32
C LEU A 38 -13.31 -4.87 6.76
N SER A 39 -13.37 -5.25 5.49
CA SER A 39 -12.20 -5.56 4.66
C SER A 39 -12.26 -4.75 3.37
N ARG A 40 -11.12 -4.17 3.00
CA ARG A 40 -10.91 -3.40 1.76
C ARG A 40 -9.59 -3.80 1.14
N THR A 41 -9.60 -3.96 -0.18
CA THR A 41 -8.41 -4.21 -0.98
C THR A 41 -8.29 -3.08 -1.99
N SER A 42 -7.10 -2.54 -2.15
CA SER A 42 -6.85 -1.43 -3.07
C SER A 42 -6.84 -1.89 -4.52
N ASN A 43 -6.91 -0.92 -5.43
CA ASN A 43 -6.45 -1.06 -6.80
C ASN A 43 -4.96 -1.45 -6.79
N LYS A 44 -4.55 -2.17 -7.83
CA LYS A 44 -3.16 -2.61 -7.98
C LYS A 44 -2.28 -1.48 -8.53
N LEU A 45 -1.11 -1.31 -7.93
CA LEU A 45 -0.03 -0.44 -8.42
C LEU A 45 1.08 -1.29 -9.06
N LYS A 46 1.83 -0.68 -9.98
CA LYS A 46 2.98 -1.34 -10.61
C LYS A 46 4.13 -1.41 -9.61
N GLY A 47 4.75 -2.58 -9.53
CA GLY A 47 6.02 -2.76 -8.80
C GLY A 47 7.23 -2.72 -9.74
N ASP A 48 8.41 -2.95 -9.19
CA ASP A 48 9.68 -2.94 -9.93
C ASP A 48 9.75 -3.95 -11.06
N GLY A 49 9.11 -5.11 -10.88
CA GLY A 49 9.03 -6.18 -11.87
C GLY A 49 8.30 -5.77 -13.14
N TYR A 50 7.36 -4.83 -13.04
CA TYR A 50 6.71 -4.27 -14.22
C TYR A 50 7.68 -3.42 -15.05
N TYR A 51 8.57 -2.68 -14.39
CA TYR A 51 9.53 -1.78 -15.04
C TYR A 51 10.87 -2.45 -15.37
N GLY A 52 11.05 -3.72 -15.00
CA GLY A 52 12.30 -4.44 -15.19
C GLY A 52 13.47 -3.86 -14.40
N ARG A 53 13.20 -3.23 -13.24
CA ARG A 53 14.25 -2.71 -12.36
C ARG A 53 14.99 -3.86 -11.69
N ALA A 54 16.27 -3.66 -11.39
CA ALA A 54 17.17 -4.74 -10.98
C ALA A 54 17.34 -4.87 -9.46
N ASP A 55 17.12 -3.81 -8.70
CA ASP A 55 17.26 -3.78 -7.24
C ASP A 55 16.02 -4.30 -6.51
N GLY A 56 14.83 -4.14 -7.11
CA GLY A 56 13.58 -4.66 -6.59
C GLY A 56 13.21 -4.04 -5.24
N PHE A 57 13.64 -2.82 -4.96
CA PHE A 57 13.55 -2.20 -3.65
C PHE A 57 12.27 -1.38 -3.52
N HIS A 58 11.48 -1.68 -2.49
CA HIS A 58 10.23 -0.99 -2.21
C HIS A 58 10.20 -0.46 -0.79
N THR A 59 9.54 0.68 -0.63
CA THR A 59 9.14 1.21 0.67
C THR A 59 7.66 1.49 0.67
N VAL A 60 6.96 1.04 1.71
CA VAL A 60 5.57 1.45 1.96
C VAL A 60 5.46 2.23 3.24
N GLN A 61 4.61 3.25 3.21
CA GLN A 61 4.28 4.07 4.37
C GLN A 61 2.79 3.99 4.65
N TYR A 62 2.45 3.56 5.86
CA TYR A 62 1.09 3.56 6.38
C TYR A 62 0.90 4.84 7.18
N ASN A 63 0.07 5.75 6.69
CA ASN A 63 -0.36 6.93 7.42
C ASN A 63 -1.71 6.64 8.05
N ILE A 64 -1.70 6.43 9.36
CA ILE A 64 -2.89 6.18 10.15
C ILE A 64 -3.31 7.51 10.78
N SER A 65 -4.46 8.02 10.35
CA SER A 65 -5.01 9.28 10.86
C SER A 65 -5.71 9.02 12.18
N GLY A 66 -5.45 9.87 13.18
CA GLY A 66 -6.04 9.72 14.50
C GLY A 66 -5.42 10.65 15.54
N ASN A 67 -5.85 10.46 16.78
CA ASN A 67 -5.33 11.10 17.98
C ASN A 67 -5.62 10.19 19.20
N ALA A 68 -5.45 10.70 20.42
CA ALA A 68 -5.67 9.90 21.64
C ALA A 68 -7.12 9.37 21.79
N ASP A 69 -8.11 10.01 21.17
CA ASP A 69 -9.53 9.67 21.26
C ASP A 69 -10.08 8.97 20.01
N ASN A 70 -9.34 8.99 18.89
CA ASN A 70 -9.68 8.33 17.64
C ASN A 70 -8.48 7.55 17.13
N THR A 71 -8.55 6.24 17.26
CA THR A 71 -7.43 5.35 17.00
C THR A 71 -7.83 4.23 16.06
N PHE A 72 -6.92 3.83 15.18
CA PHE A 72 -7.16 2.75 14.25
C PHE A 72 -6.97 1.38 14.92
N THR A 73 -7.91 0.48 14.65
CA THR A 73 -7.84 -0.92 15.06
C THR A 73 -8.15 -1.81 13.86
N GLY A 74 -7.18 -2.62 13.47
CA GLY A 74 -7.27 -3.50 12.30
C GLY A 74 -5.89 -3.94 11.81
N VAL A 75 -5.87 -4.63 10.68
CA VAL A 75 -4.65 -5.13 10.05
C VAL A 75 -4.43 -4.45 8.70
N ILE A 76 -3.20 -4.02 8.43
CA ILE A 76 -2.77 -3.48 7.14
C ILE A 76 -1.62 -4.34 6.62
N GLU A 77 -1.71 -4.78 5.36
CA GLU A 77 -0.65 -5.53 4.68
C GLU A 77 -0.52 -5.14 3.21
N ILE A 78 0.67 -5.40 2.64
CA ILE A 78 0.88 -5.38 1.20
C ILE A 78 0.85 -6.80 0.66
N GLN A 79 0.17 -6.95 -0.46
CA GLN A 79 0.18 -8.16 -1.26
C GLN A 79 0.87 -7.88 -2.59
N ALA A 80 1.56 -8.89 -3.11
CA ALA A 80 2.28 -8.80 -4.36
C ALA A 80 1.97 -9.99 -5.27
N THR A 81 2.32 -9.83 -6.56
CA THR A 81 2.21 -10.89 -7.55
C THR A 81 3.29 -10.77 -8.62
N LEU A 82 3.66 -11.90 -9.21
CA LEU A 82 4.56 -11.99 -10.37
C LEU A 82 3.76 -12.11 -11.69
N ALA A 83 2.44 -12.29 -11.62
CA ALA A 83 1.60 -12.44 -12.80
C ALA A 83 1.28 -11.09 -13.45
N VAL A 84 1.27 -11.04 -14.78
CA VAL A 84 0.90 -9.83 -15.53
C VAL A 84 -0.61 -9.58 -15.46
N GLU A 85 -1.40 -10.65 -15.52
CA GLU A 85 -2.86 -10.65 -15.36
C GLU A 85 -3.23 -11.51 -14.15
N PRO A 86 -3.10 -10.99 -12.92
CA PRO A 86 -3.27 -11.80 -11.71
C PRO A 86 -4.74 -12.14 -11.45
N ALA A 87 -5.01 -13.40 -11.18
CA ALA A 87 -6.19 -13.88 -10.48
C ALA A 87 -6.02 -13.74 -8.96
N GLU A 88 -7.09 -13.92 -8.18
CA GLU A 88 -7.04 -13.75 -6.72
C GLU A 88 -6.03 -14.71 -6.04
N ALA A 89 -5.84 -15.91 -6.57
CA ALA A 89 -4.89 -16.89 -6.05
C ALA A 89 -3.42 -16.55 -6.32
N ASP A 90 -3.13 -15.60 -7.22
CA ASP A 90 -1.76 -15.21 -7.58
C ASP A 90 -1.16 -14.18 -6.62
N TRP A 91 -1.95 -13.70 -5.64
CA TRP A 91 -1.54 -12.72 -4.66
C TRP A 91 -1.02 -13.41 -3.39
N PHE A 92 0.16 -12.99 -2.95
CA PHE A 92 0.75 -13.42 -1.69
C PHE A 92 1.12 -12.22 -0.82
N ILE A 93 1.16 -12.44 0.49
CA ILE A 93 1.42 -11.39 1.49
C ILE A 93 2.92 -11.15 1.57
N ILE A 94 3.33 -9.88 1.56
CA ILE A 94 4.69 -9.47 1.94
C ILE A 94 4.74 -9.37 3.46
N THR A 95 5.14 -10.44 4.12
CA THR A 95 4.97 -10.63 5.57
C THR A 95 5.62 -9.52 6.41
N SER A 96 6.72 -8.91 5.95
CA SER A 96 7.36 -7.77 6.65
C SER A 96 6.50 -6.51 6.71
N THR A 97 5.48 -6.40 5.86
CA THR A 97 4.56 -5.27 5.79
C THR A 97 3.24 -5.52 6.52
N GLN A 98 2.98 -6.73 6.98
CA GLN A 98 1.75 -7.07 7.70
C GLN A 98 1.83 -6.56 9.14
N GLN A 99 0.93 -5.65 9.50
CA GLN A 99 0.90 -5.01 10.81
C GLN A 99 -0.49 -5.05 11.40
N THR A 100 -0.60 -5.53 12.64
CA THR A 100 -1.81 -5.48 13.45
C THR A 100 -1.73 -4.27 14.38
N TYR A 101 -2.75 -3.41 14.30
CA TYR A 101 -2.88 -2.24 15.14
C TYR A 101 -4.05 -2.42 16.11
N THR A 102 -3.81 -2.08 17.37
CA THR A 102 -4.82 -2.05 18.43
C THR A 102 -4.82 -0.68 19.07
N GLY A 103 -5.64 0.23 18.53
CA GLY A 103 -5.70 1.61 18.95
C GLY A 103 -4.43 2.40 18.66
N SER A 104 -4.04 2.49 17.38
CA SER A 104 -2.83 3.19 16.94
C SER A 104 -3.13 4.37 16.01
N TYR A 105 -2.20 5.33 15.95
CA TYR A 105 -2.19 6.42 14.96
C TYR A 105 -0.72 6.79 14.66
N GLY A 106 -0.49 7.56 13.59
CA GLY A 106 0.84 7.98 13.17
C GLY A 106 1.31 7.34 11.85
N SER A 107 2.60 7.45 11.57
CA SER A 107 3.21 7.00 10.31
C SER A 107 4.18 5.86 10.54
N TYR A 108 4.00 4.77 9.81
CA TYR A 108 4.80 3.54 9.91
C TYR A 108 5.38 3.20 8.55
N MET A 109 6.67 2.89 8.46
CA MET A 109 7.36 2.63 7.19
C MET A 109 7.98 1.24 7.18
N PHE A 110 7.84 0.55 6.06
CA PHE A 110 8.35 -0.81 5.88
C PHE A 110 9.08 -0.91 4.55
N ASN A 111 10.29 -1.47 4.60
CA ASN A 111 11.07 -1.77 3.40
C ASN A 111 10.93 -3.26 3.07
N PHE A 112 10.88 -3.57 1.80
CA PHE A 112 10.95 -4.94 1.30
C PHE A 112 11.61 -4.98 -0.06
N THR A 113 12.04 -6.17 -0.45
CA THR A 113 12.67 -6.40 -1.75
C THR A 113 11.96 -7.50 -2.51
N GLY A 114 11.70 -7.28 -3.78
CA GLY A 114 11.23 -8.30 -4.71
C GLY A 114 10.85 -7.71 -6.06
N ASN A 115 11.08 -8.47 -7.12
CA ASN A 115 10.81 -8.02 -8.48
C ASN A 115 9.33 -8.28 -8.87
N TYR A 116 8.40 -7.66 -8.15
CA TYR A 116 6.97 -7.90 -8.28
C TYR A 116 6.36 -7.08 -9.42
N VAL A 117 5.45 -7.68 -10.19
CA VAL A 117 4.77 -6.99 -11.30
C VAL A 117 3.72 -6.03 -10.75
N TRP A 118 2.91 -6.50 -9.80
CA TRP A 118 1.90 -5.68 -9.15
C TRP A 118 1.95 -5.79 -7.64
N LEU A 119 1.53 -4.71 -6.99
CA LEU A 119 1.38 -4.56 -5.56
C LEU A 119 -0.04 -4.07 -5.27
N ARG A 120 -0.64 -4.49 -4.16
CA ARG A 120 -1.91 -3.93 -3.65
C ARG A 120 -1.90 -3.91 -2.13
N ALA A 121 -2.58 -2.95 -1.54
CA ALA A 121 -2.79 -2.90 -0.10
C ALA A 121 -4.07 -3.64 0.29
N LYS A 122 -4.07 -4.29 1.45
CA LYS A 122 -5.25 -4.88 2.06
C LYS A 122 -5.38 -4.38 3.49
N VAL A 123 -6.56 -3.89 3.82
CA VAL A 123 -6.97 -3.49 5.17
C VAL A 123 -8.09 -4.44 5.58
N TYR A 124 -7.92 -5.17 6.67
CA TYR A 124 -8.89 -6.18 7.12
C TYR A 124 -8.90 -6.31 8.63
N ASP A 125 -9.88 -7.04 9.16
CA ASP A 125 -10.20 -7.06 10.60
C ASP A 125 -10.32 -5.65 11.18
N TRP A 126 -10.75 -4.69 10.33
CA TRP A 126 -10.78 -3.27 10.63
C TRP A 126 -12.12 -2.92 11.26
N THR A 127 -12.07 -2.37 12.47
CA THR A 127 -13.26 -2.12 13.30
C THR A 127 -13.39 -0.66 13.75
N ASP A 128 -12.33 0.13 13.67
CA ASP A 128 -12.32 1.53 14.12
C ASP A 128 -11.20 2.34 13.45
N GLY A 129 -11.38 3.66 13.41
CA GLY A 129 -10.40 4.66 13.02
C GLY A 129 -10.26 4.89 11.53
N THR A 130 -9.19 5.57 11.14
CA THR A 130 -8.99 6.06 9.78
C THR A 130 -7.62 5.66 9.24
N VAL A 131 -7.60 5.01 8.07
CA VAL A 131 -6.40 4.93 7.24
C VAL A 131 -6.34 6.22 6.44
N GLY A 132 -5.38 7.10 6.74
CA GLY A 132 -5.19 8.38 6.05
C GLY A 132 -4.69 8.18 4.62
N SER A 133 -3.60 7.42 4.47
CA SER A 133 -3.11 6.96 3.17
C SER A 133 -2.17 5.77 3.33
N ILE A 134 -2.01 5.02 2.24
CA ILE A 134 -0.96 4.01 2.11
C ILE A 134 -0.16 4.39 0.87
N ALA A 135 1.09 4.80 1.05
CA ALA A 135 1.96 5.25 -0.03
C ALA A 135 3.01 4.17 -0.35
N LEU A 136 3.30 3.99 -1.63
CA LEU A 136 4.36 3.13 -2.16
C LEU A 136 5.42 4.00 -2.82
N ASN A 137 6.68 3.73 -2.47
CA ASN A 137 7.85 4.21 -3.18
C ASN A 137 8.58 3.01 -3.79
N HIS A 138 8.93 3.13 -5.06
CA HIS A 138 9.49 2.06 -5.88
C HIS A 138 10.41 2.63 -6.96
#